data_AF-A0A5C8TS04-F1
#
_entry.id   AF-A0A5C8TS04-F1
#
_cell.length_a   1.000
_cell.length_b   1.000
_cell.length_c   1.000
_cell.angle_alpha   90.00
_cell.angle_beta   90.00
_cell.angle_gamma   90.00
#
_symmetry.space_group_name_H-M   'P 1'
#
loop_
_entity.id
_entity.type
_entity.pdbx_description
1 polymer ?
#
loop_
_entity_poly.entity_id
_entity_poly.type
_entity_poly.pdbx_seq_one_letter_code
_entity_poly.pdbx_strand_id
1 'polypeptide(L)'
;MTRTLLKITLVGLVVLPPCAPSTLSGQSDVRTDLRARSAGPTSTGPIGAATQDPDGTLVLTLRAESHVGAVGDGQIRYAPSDPAYAGIARHLGPIPPGGSVAVRPFEER
;
A
#
# COMPACT_ATOMS: atom_id res chain seq x y z
N MET A 1 16.11 24.90 -16.59
CA MET A 1 16.64 23.52 -16.57
C MET A 1 17.59 23.39 -15.38
N THR A 2 17.06 23.08 -14.19
CA THR A 2 17.85 23.00 -12.94
C THR A 2 17.75 21.57 -12.43
N ARG A 3 18.76 20.76 -12.77
CA ARG A 3 18.93 19.38 -12.29
C ARG A 3 19.72 19.42 -11.00
N THR A 4 19.03 19.31 -9.87
CA THR A 4 19.64 19.20 -8.54
C THR A 4 20.18 17.77 -8.36
N LEU A 5 21.51 17.63 -8.49
CA LEU A 5 22.24 16.41 -8.16
C LEU A 5 22.34 16.26 -6.64
N LEU A 6 21.60 15.29 -6.09
CA LEU A 6 21.68 14.91 -4.69
C LEU A 6 22.97 14.09 -4.46
N LYS A 7 23.97 14.72 -3.84
CA LYS A 7 25.19 14.06 -3.33
C LYS A 7 24.80 13.13 -2.18
N ILE A 8 24.74 11.84 -2.46
CA ILE A 8 24.59 10.79 -1.43
C ILE A 8 25.98 10.55 -0.85
N THR A 9 26.27 11.23 0.25
CA THR A 9 27.47 10.97 1.06
C THR A 9 27.26 9.65 1.80
N LEU A 10 28.04 8.65 1.39
CA LEU A 10 28.11 7.31 1.96
C LEU A 10 28.57 7.40 3.43
N VAL A 11 27.71 6.91 4.34
CA VAL A 11 27.97 6.79 5.78
C VAL A 11 29.10 5.80 6.02
N GLY A 12 30.10 6.26 6.77
CA GLY A 12 31.30 5.51 7.11
C GLY A 12 31.06 4.37 8.10
N LEU A 13 31.64 3.22 7.74
CA LEU A 13 32.49 2.36 8.57
C LEU A 13 31.92 1.93 9.95
N VAL A 14 31.16 0.84 9.95
CA VAL A 14 30.94 0.02 11.15
C VAL A 14 32.20 -0.81 11.40
N VAL A 15 32.79 -0.59 12.58
CA VAL A 15 33.96 -1.30 13.10
C VAL A 15 33.58 -2.75 13.46
N LEU A 16 34.39 -3.70 13.00
CA LEU A 16 34.30 -5.13 13.32
C LEU A 16 35.04 -5.43 14.63
N PRO A 17 34.43 -6.10 15.61
CA PRO A 17 35.16 -6.76 16.69
C PRO A 17 35.56 -8.21 16.31
N PRO A 18 36.80 -8.66 16.59
CA PRO A 18 37.25 -10.03 16.35
C PRO A 18 37.05 -10.99 17.55
N CYS A 19 36.83 -12.29 17.22
CA CYS A 19 36.94 -13.49 18.08
C CYS A 19 35.87 -13.63 19.21
N ALA A 20 35.26 -14.78 19.54
CA ALA A 20 35.60 -16.20 19.36
C ALA A 20 34.33 -17.08 19.67
N PRO A 21 34.41 -18.43 19.86
CA PRO A 21 33.50 -19.43 19.29
C PRO A 21 32.34 -19.90 20.21
N SER A 22 31.28 -20.46 19.62
CA SER A 22 30.33 -21.33 20.33
C SER A 22 29.73 -22.41 19.44
N THR A 23 30.21 -23.62 19.68
CA THR A 23 29.54 -24.94 19.70
C THR A 23 28.15 -25.09 19.06
N LEU A 24 28.12 -26.02 18.11
CA LEU A 24 26.98 -26.71 17.51
C LEU A 24 26.05 -27.37 18.55
N SER A 25 24.75 -27.03 18.60
CA SER A 25 23.66 -27.98 18.92
C SER A 25 22.29 -27.31 18.77
N GLY A 26 21.35 -27.98 18.09
CA GLY A 26 19.92 -27.67 18.16
C GLY A 26 19.26 -27.22 16.86
N GLN A 27 19.26 -28.07 15.83
CA GLN A 27 18.24 -27.99 14.79
C GLN A 27 16.93 -28.64 15.28
N SER A 28 15.81 -28.07 14.83
CA SER A 28 14.49 -28.69 14.66
C SER A 28 13.52 -28.59 15.84
N ASP A 29 12.88 -27.43 15.97
CA ASP A 29 11.43 -27.41 16.16
C ASP A 29 10.82 -26.28 15.33
N VAL A 30 10.63 -26.54 14.03
CA VAL A 30 9.84 -25.68 13.14
C VAL A 30 8.75 -26.54 12.53
N ARG A 31 7.97 -27.20 13.38
CA ARG A 31 6.72 -27.81 12.94
C ARG A 31 5.65 -27.44 13.94
N THR A 32 4.74 -26.59 13.47
CA THR A 32 3.33 -26.43 13.91
C THR A 32 2.97 -25.00 14.32
N ASP A 33 3.17 -24.04 13.41
CA ASP A 33 2.29 -22.84 13.35
C ASP A 33 1.85 -22.51 11.90
N LEU A 34 1.95 -23.47 10.97
CA LEU A 34 1.56 -23.29 9.57
C LEU A 34 0.03 -23.26 9.35
N ARG A 35 -0.79 -23.33 10.41
CA ARG A 35 -2.25 -23.27 10.30
C ARG A 35 -2.85 -21.88 10.58
N ALA A 36 -2.07 -20.94 11.09
CA ALA A 36 -2.54 -19.58 11.37
C ALA A 36 -2.30 -18.58 10.23
N ARG A 37 -1.60 -18.97 9.15
CA ARG A 37 -1.23 -18.09 8.02
C ARG A 37 -1.95 -18.43 6.71
N SER A 38 -3.24 -18.74 6.77
CA SER A 38 -4.03 -18.99 5.55
C SER A 38 -5.37 -18.28 5.50
N ALA A 39 -5.55 -17.23 6.29
CA ALA A 39 -6.48 -16.18 5.92
C ALA A 39 -5.69 -15.16 5.11
N GLY A 40 -5.71 -15.27 3.78
CA GLY A 40 -5.30 -14.13 2.97
C GLY A 40 -6.14 -12.90 3.33
N PRO A 41 -5.61 -11.68 3.21
CA PRO A 41 -6.37 -10.50 3.53
C PRO A 41 -7.45 -10.31 2.46
N THR A 42 -8.56 -11.03 2.60
CA THR A 42 -9.85 -10.55 2.11
C THR A 42 -10.15 -9.34 2.97
N SER A 43 -9.63 -8.17 2.55
CA SER A 43 -9.88 -6.91 3.23
C SER A 43 -11.37 -6.61 3.08
N THR A 44 -12.16 -7.05 4.05
CA THR A 44 -13.60 -6.79 4.14
C THR A 44 -13.87 -5.30 4.42
N GLY A 45 -12.83 -4.53 4.76
CA GLY A 45 -12.90 -3.10 5.03
C GLY A 45 -12.68 -2.22 3.80
N PRO A 46 -13.03 -0.92 3.90
CA PRO A 46 -12.69 0.05 2.86
C PRO A 46 -11.17 0.16 2.70
N ILE A 47 -10.72 0.20 1.45
CA ILE A 47 -9.31 0.35 1.08
C ILE A 47 -8.92 1.83 0.92
N GLY A 48 -9.83 2.76 1.20
CA GLY A 48 -9.55 4.17 1.02
C GLY A 48 -10.78 5.06 1.10
N ALA A 49 -10.59 6.32 0.74
CA ALA A 49 -11.63 7.33 0.62
C ALA A 49 -11.55 8.05 -0.73
N ALA A 50 -12.69 8.42 -1.27
CA ALA A 50 -12.79 9.23 -2.46
C ALA A 50 -13.48 10.55 -2.15
N THR A 51 -12.97 11.62 -2.74
CA THR A 51 -13.59 12.96 -2.75
C THR A 51 -13.78 13.42 -4.19
N GLN A 52 -14.61 14.44 -4.36
CA GLN A 52 -14.75 15.13 -5.63
C GLN A 52 -14.25 16.56 -5.47
N ASP A 53 -13.29 16.93 -6.32
CA ASP A 53 -12.79 18.29 -6.44
C ASP A 53 -13.86 19.20 -7.09
N PRO A 54 -13.89 20.52 -6.83
CA PRO A 54 -14.80 21.47 -7.50
C PRO A 54 -14.81 21.37 -9.03
N ASP A 55 -13.69 21.00 -9.66
CA ASP A 55 -13.61 20.81 -11.12
C ASP A 55 -14.27 19.49 -11.60
N GLY A 56 -14.88 18.73 -10.69
CA GLY A 56 -15.50 17.42 -10.98
C GLY A 56 -14.51 16.26 -11.02
N THR A 57 -13.24 16.49 -10.71
CA THR A 57 -12.22 15.43 -10.67
C THR A 57 -12.45 14.53 -9.45
N LEU A 58 -12.48 13.21 -9.66
CA LEU A 58 -12.53 12.24 -8.57
C LEU A 58 -11.12 12.00 -8.04
N VAL A 59 -10.93 12.17 -6.74
CA VAL A 59 -9.65 11.97 -6.06
C VAL A 59 -9.79 10.81 -5.09
N LEU A 60 -9.15 9.68 -5.41
CA LEU A 60 -9.15 8.47 -4.61
C LEU A 60 -7.85 8.42 -3.83
N THR A 61 -7.94 8.34 -2.51
CA THR A 61 -6.80 8.04 -1.62
C THR A 61 -6.95 6.62 -1.12
N LEU A 62 -6.08 5.74 -1.58
CA LEU A 62 -6.14 4.30 -1.37
C LEU A 62 -4.94 3.82 -0.56
N ARG A 63 -5.17 2.83 0.29
CA ARG A 63 -4.18 2.08 1.04
C ARG A 63 -4.37 0.60 0.71
N ALA A 64 -3.38 0.04 0.02
CA ALA A 64 -3.35 -1.37 -0.32
C ALA A 64 -2.37 -2.11 0.60
N GLU A 65 -2.79 -3.27 1.10
CA GLU A 65 -1.95 -4.15 1.90
C GLU A 65 -1.80 -5.47 1.13
N SER A 66 -0.57 -5.82 0.76
CA SER A 66 -0.26 -7.06 0.03
C SER A 66 -0.07 -8.23 1.00
N HIS A 67 -0.26 -9.44 0.51
CA HIS A 67 -0.14 -10.70 1.26
C HIS A 67 1.27 -10.92 1.86
N VAL A 68 2.30 -10.25 1.32
CA VAL A 68 3.67 -10.27 1.83
C VAL A 68 3.96 -9.16 2.86
N GLY A 69 2.93 -8.44 3.31
CA GLY A 69 3.04 -7.35 4.29
C GLY A 69 3.48 -6.00 3.70
N ALA A 70 3.53 -5.87 2.37
CA ALA A 70 3.81 -4.60 1.72
C ALA A 70 2.57 -3.69 1.78
N VAL A 71 2.69 -2.53 2.41
CA VAL A 71 1.64 -1.51 2.43
C VAL A 71 2.01 -0.42 1.42
N GLY A 72 1.08 -0.09 0.53
CA GLY A 72 1.22 0.99 -0.43
C GLY A 72 0.08 1.98 -0.28
N ASP A 73 0.41 3.23 0.00
CA ASP A 73 -0.52 4.35 -0.06
C ASP A 73 -0.39 5.03 -1.43
N GLY A 74 -1.54 5.30 -2.07
CA GLY A 74 -1.58 5.90 -3.40
C GLY A 74 -2.75 6.88 -3.53
N GLN A 75 -2.50 8.00 -4.20
CA GLN A 75 -3.56 8.91 -4.64
C GLN A 75 -3.73 8.81 -6.15
N ILE A 76 -4.96 8.55 -6.59
CA ILE A 76 -5.32 8.42 -7.99
C ILE A 76 -6.36 9.49 -8.30
N ARG A 77 -6.22 10.17 -9.45
CA ARG A 77 -7.15 11.23 -9.87
C ARG A 77 -7.74 10.87 -11.23
N TYR A 78 -9.07 10.95 -11.33
CA TYR A 78 -9.81 10.75 -12.57
C TYR A 78 -10.51 12.05 -12.94
N ALA A 79 -10.03 12.70 -14.00
CA ALA A 79 -10.74 13.84 -14.59
C ALA A 79 -12.03 13.37 -15.26
N PRO A 80 -13.07 14.22 -15.41
CA PRO A 80 -14.31 13.87 -16.10
C PRO A 80 -14.11 13.36 -17.54
N SER A 81 -13.01 13.78 -18.18
CA SER A 81 -12.63 13.34 -19.54
C SER A 81 -11.93 11.98 -19.58
N ASP A 82 -11.60 11.39 -18.43
CA ASP A 82 -10.90 10.10 -18.38
C ASP A 82 -11.87 8.95 -18.72
N PRO A 83 -11.48 8.01 -19.59
CA PRO A 83 -12.37 6.91 -19.99
C PRO A 83 -12.78 5.99 -18.82
N ALA A 84 -11.98 5.90 -17.75
CA ALA A 84 -12.32 5.13 -16.57
C ALA A 84 -13.26 5.89 -15.60
N TYR A 85 -13.41 7.21 -15.76
CA TYR A 85 -14.19 8.06 -14.84
C TYR A 85 -15.58 7.51 -14.58
N ALA A 86 -16.33 7.18 -15.62
CA ALA A 86 -17.70 6.68 -15.49
C ALA A 86 -17.77 5.35 -14.72
N GLY A 87 -16.79 4.47 -14.91
CA GLY A 87 -16.69 3.20 -14.19
C GLY A 87 -16.42 3.41 -12.71
N ILE A 88 -15.49 4.29 -12.38
CA ILE A 88 -15.13 4.64 -11.01
C ILE A 88 -16.27 5.40 -10.31
N ALA A 89 -16.88 6.39 -10.96
CA ALA A 89 -18.03 7.13 -10.44
C ALA A 89 -19.19 6.18 -10.08
N ARG A 90 -19.47 5.20 -10.93
CA ARG A 90 -20.50 4.17 -10.66
C ARG A 90 -20.14 3.29 -9.47
N HIS A 91 -18.86 2.93 -9.31
CA HIS A 91 -18.39 2.12 -8.18
C HIS A 91 -18.49 2.87 -6.84
N LEU A 92 -18.15 4.17 -6.85
CA LEU A 92 -18.20 5.03 -5.67
C LEU A 92 -19.62 5.42 -5.26
N GLY A 93 -20.51 5.59 -6.24
CA GLY A 93 -21.83 6.16 -6.01
C GLY A 93 -21.77 7.69 -5.80
N PRO A 94 -22.87 8.30 -5.34
CA PRO A 94 -22.95 9.75 -5.16
C PRO A 94 -22.01 10.22 -4.05
N ILE A 95 -21.12 11.17 -4.38
CA ILE A 95 -20.24 11.83 -3.41
C ILE A 95 -20.89 13.17 -3.03
N PRO A 96 -21.18 13.43 -1.75
CA PRO A 96 -21.68 14.73 -1.33
C PRO A 96 -20.63 15.81 -1.62
N PRO A 97 -21.03 17.01 -2.08
CA PRO A 97 -20.09 18.09 -2.40
C PRO A 97 -19.29 18.49 -1.16
N GLY A 98 -17.96 18.48 -1.27
CA GLY A 98 -17.06 18.72 -0.14
C GLY A 98 -16.97 17.58 0.88
N GLY A 99 -17.69 16.48 0.67
CA GLY A 99 -17.62 15.28 1.49
C GLY A 99 -16.74 14.18 0.88
N SER A 100 -16.73 13.03 1.54
CA SER A 100 -15.98 11.85 1.11
C SER A 100 -16.84 10.60 1.18
N VAL A 101 -16.54 9.62 0.34
CA VAL A 101 -17.14 8.28 0.36
C VAL A 101 -16.06 7.23 0.55
N ALA A 102 -16.40 6.13 1.22
CA ALA A 102 -15.48 5.02 1.42
C ALA A 102 -15.30 4.23 0.11
N VAL A 103 -14.05 3.95 -0.28
CA VAL A 103 -13.73 3.14 -1.46
C VAL A 103 -13.64 1.68 -1.03
N ARG A 104 -14.53 0.85 -1.57
CA ARG A 104 -14.46 -0.60 -1.40
C ARG A 104 -13.49 -1.22 -2.43
N PRO A 105 -12.86 -2.36 -2.11
CA PRO A 105 -12.11 -3.13 -3.10
C PRO A 105 -12.94 -3.37 -4.36
N PHE A 106 -12.29 -3.35 -5.52
CA PHE A 106 -12.90 -3.86 -6.74
C PHE A 106 -12.89 -5.39 -6.66
N GLU A 107 -13.99 -6.02 -7.07
CA GLU A 107 -14.02 -7.48 -7.18
C GLU A 107 -13.02 -7.90 -8.26
N GLU A 108 -12.02 -8.71 -7.88
CA GLU A 108 -11.18 -9.42 -8.86
C GLU A 108 -12.09 -10.40 -9.62
N ARG A 109 -12.35 -10.09 -10.89
CA ARG A 109 -13.17 -10.92 -11.78
C ARG A 109 -12.38 -12.10 -12.32
#